data_AF-A0A096U8G9-F1
#
_entry.id   AF-A0A096U8G9-F1
#
_cell.length_a   1.000
_cell.length_b   1.000
_cell.length_c   1.000
_cell.angle_alpha   90.00
_cell.angle_beta   90.00
_cell.angle_gamma   90.00
#
_symmetry.space_group_name_H-M   'P 1'
#
loop_
_entity.id
_entity.type
_entity.pdbx_description
1 polymer ?
#
loop_
_entity_poly.entity_id
_entity_poly.type
_entity_poly.pdbx_seq_one_letter_code
_entity_poly.pdbx_strand_id
1 'polypeptide(L)'
;MAAENEEKETACAGYKHGPPWVFKGSALYQLHLVKASTARAFVPRDLRLVEAFGYTLGGMFLARYHDSPAGEFDELVVIAGIVWNPPTSCA
;
A
#
# COMPACT_ATOMS: atom_id res chain seq x y z
N MET A 1 -24.57 -22.08 -23.62
CA MET A 1 -23.17 -22.46 -23.90
C MET A 1 -22.31 -21.32 -24.47
N ALA A 2 -22.88 -20.20 -24.94
CA ALA A 2 -22.11 -19.01 -25.33
C ALA A 2 -21.81 -18.03 -24.17
N ALA A 3 -22.70 -17.97 -23.16
CA ALA A 3 -22.58 -17.03 -22.04
C ALA A 3 -21.43 -17.36 -21.05
N GLU A 4 -21.10 -18.65 -20.86
CA GLU A 4 -20.01 -19.06 -19.96
C GLU A 4 -18.60 -18.73 -20.52
N ASN A 5 -18.49 -18.42 -21.81
CA ASN A 5 -17.21 -18.05 -22.43
C ASN A 5 -16.93 -16.54 -22.37
N GLU A 6 -17.96 -15.68 -22.22
CA GLU A 6 -17.75 -14.23 -21.99
C GLU A 6 -17.26 -13.96 -20.56
N GLU A 7 -17.72 -14.72 -19.55
CA GLU A 7 -17.29 -14.53 -18.16
C GLU A 7 -15.79 -14.79 -17.96
N LYS A 8 -15.20 -15.71 -18.72
CA LYS A 8 -13.76 -16.03 -18.62
C LYS A 8 -12.85 -15.04 -19.33
N GLU A 9 -13.33 -14.29 -20.32
CA GLU A 9 -12.53 -13.28 -21.02
C GLU A 9 -12.38 -11.99 -20.18
N THR A 10 -13.20 -11.84 -19.14
CA THR A 10 -13.14 -10.74 -18.16
C THR A 10 -12.08 -10.95 -17.07
N ALA A 11 -11.17 -11.93 -17.23
CA ALA A 11 -10.26 -12.35 -16.17
C ALA A 11 -9.18 -11.32 -15.78
N CYS A 12 -8.90 -10.31 -16.61
CA CYS A 12 -7.95 -9.23 -16.29
C CYS A 12 -8.08 -8.12 -17.34
N ALA A 13 -9.09 -7.28 -17.25
CA ALA A 13 -9.10 -6.08 -18.08
C ALA A 13 -7.97 -5.08 -17.73
N GLY A 14 -7.17 -5.39 -16.70
CA GLY A 14 -6.07 -4.54 -16.29
C GLY A 14 -6.57 -3.27 -15.61
N TYR A 15 -5.70 -2.26 -15.59
CA TYR A 15 -6.05 -0.91 -15.19
C TYR A 15 -6.92 -0.16 -16.23
N LYS A 16 -7.31 -0.80 -17.35
CA LYS A 16 -7.98 -0.14 -18.49
C LYS A 16 -9.37 0.39 -18.18
N HIS A 17 -10.07 -0.20 -17.21
CA HIS A 17 -11.41 0.27 -16.81
C HIS A 17 -11.40 1.60 -16.05
N GLY A 18 -10.21 2.10 -15.67
CA GLY A 18 -10.09 3.32 -14.87
C GLY A 18 -10.53 3.12 -13.42
N PRO A 19 -10.38 4.15 -12.57
CA PRO A 19 -10.77 4.09 -11.17
C PRO A 19 -12.31 4.07 -10.99
N PRO A 20 -12.82 3.49 -9.89
CA PRO A 20 -12.07 2.95 -8.76
C PRO A 20 -11.54 1.52 -9.04
N TRP A 21 -10.25 1.32 -8.77
CA TRP A 21 -9.65 -0.01 -8.80
C TRP A 21 -9.93 -0.73 -7.49
N VAL A 22 -10.44 -1.96 -7.59
CA VAL A 22 -10.82 -2.77 -6.43
C VAL A 22 -9.81 -3.89 -6.25
N PHE A 23 -9.28 -4.00 -5.04
CA PHE A 23 -8.36 -5.06 -4.63
C PHE A 23 -9.02 -5.84 -3.49
N LYS A 24 -9.15 -7.17 -3.62
CA LYS A 24 -9.70 -8.04 -2.58
C LYS A 24 -8.68 -9.08 -2.16
N GLY A 25 -8.57 -9.27 -0.85
CA GLY A 25 -7.50 -10.06 -0.27
C GLY A 25 -7.53 -10.09 1.24
N SER A 26 -6.48 -10.69 1.81
CA SER A 26 -6.15 -10.60 3.23
C SER A 26 -4.80 -9.91 3.39
N ALA A 27 -4.59 -9.25 4.54
CA ALA A 27 -3.35 -8.56 4.82
C ALA A 27 -2.91 -8.79 6.28
N LEU A 28 -1.61 -8.93 6.48
CA LEU A 28 -0.95 -8.93 7.78
C LEU A 28 -0.15 -7.64 7.92
N TYR A 29 -0.47 -6.84 8.94
CA TYR A 29 0.27 -5.63 9.27
C TYR A 29 1.20 -5.88 10.45
N GLN A 30 2.45 -5.43 10.31
CA GLN A 30 3.40 -5.39 11.42
C GLN A 30 3.96 -3.97 11.53
N LEU A 31 3.68 -3.31 12.66
CA LEU A 31 4.14 -1.95 12.94
C LEU A 31 5.46 -1.99 13.73
N HIS A 32 6.39 -1.11 13.38
CA HIS A 32 7.74 -1.08 13.95
C HIS A 32 8.15 0.36 14.28
N LEU A 33 8.92 0.52 15.35
CA LEU A 33 9.70 1.75 15.55
C LEU A 33 10.95 1.69 14.67
N VAL A 34 11.04 2.64 13.73
CA VAL A 34 12.17 2.79 12.81
C VAL A 34 12.98 4.00 13.27
N LYS A 35 14.30 3.87 13.34
CA LYS A 35 15.18 5.01 13.65
C LYS A 35 14.93 6.12 12.63
N ALA A 36 14.69 7.34 13.11
CA ALA A 36 14.38 8.49 12.26
C ALA A 36 15.49 8.75 11.25
N SER A 37 16.76 8.59 11.65
CA SER A 37 17.93 8.70 10.77
C SER A 37 17.90 7.70 9.61
N THR A 38 17.47 6.46 9.85
CA THR A 38 17.30 5.44 8.81
C THR A 38 16.11 5.76 7.91
N ALA A 39 14.95 6.09 8.49
CA ALA A 39 13.74 6.45 7.73
C ALA A 39 13.98 7.65 6.81
N ARG A 40 14.85 8.59 7.20
CA ARG A 40 15.14 9.80 6.44
C ARG A 40 15.90 9.58 5.13
N ALA A 41 16.54 8.43 4.96
CA ALA A 41 17.14 8.07 3.68
C ALA A 41 16.10 7.78 2.58
N PHE A 42 14.86 7.41 2.95
CA PHE A 42 13.83 6.93 2.02
C PHE A 42 12.66 7.89 1.83
N VAL A 43 12.57 8.93 2.65
CA VAL A 43 11.43 9.86 2.61
C VAL A 43 11.93 11.22 2.10
N PRO A 44 11.22 11.83 1.13
CA PRO A 44 11.53 13.16 0.61
C PRO A 44 11.78 14.20 1.70
N ARG A 45 12.74 15.11 1.46
CA ARG A 45 13.23 16.07 2.47
C ARG A 45 12.21 17.16 2.81
N ASP A 46 11.34 17.47 1.87
CA ASP A 46 10.23 18.42 1.99
C ASP A 46 9.08 17.87 2.84
N LEU A 47 9.00 16.54 3.02
CA LEU A 47 8.02 15.91 3.90
C LEU A 47 8.54 15.82 5.33
N ARG A 48 7.82 16.45 6.26
CA ARG A 48 8.14 16.42 7.69
C ARG A 48 7.82 15.05 8.27
N LEU A 49 8.83 14.33 8.75
CA LEU A 49 8.65 13.05 9.45
C LEU A 49 7.96 13.25 10.81
N VAL A 50 7.04 12.36 11.15
CA VAL A 50 6.52 12.23 12.52
C VAL A 50 7.56 11.48 13.34
N GLU A 51 8.19 12.15 14.30
CA GLU A 51 9.26 11.58 15.11
C GLU A 51 8.97 11.74 16.60
N ALA A 52 9.28 10.70 17.38
CA ALA A 52 9.35 10.74 18.84
C ALA A 52 10.60 9.98 19.30
N PHE A 53 11.41 10.59 20.17
CA PHE A 53 12.61 9.99 20.76
C PHE A 53 13.63 9.44 19.74
N GLY A 54 13.77 10.05 18.56
CA GLY A 54 14.67 9.56 17.52
C GLY A 54 14.11 8.42 16.66
N TYR A 55 12.82 8.10 16.81
CA TYR A 55 12.12 7.06 16.05
C TYR A 55 10.86 7.60 15.36
N THR A 56 10.46 6.94 14.29
CA THR A 56 9.17 7.12 13.62
C THR A 56 8.42 5.78 13.60
N LEU A 57 7.10 5.84 13.45
CA LEU A 57 6.31 4.64 13.24
C LEU A 57 6.39 4.25 11.76
N GLY A 58 6.98 3.10 11.48
CA GLY A 58 6.98 2.46 10.17
C GLY A 58 6.45 1.03 10.28
N GLY A 59 6.88 0.17 9.37
CA GLY A 59 6.53 -1.24 9.43
C GLY A 59 6.54 -1.91 8.07
N MET A 60 5.79 -3.01 7.98
CA MET A 60 5.51 -3.67 6.73
C MET A 60 4.09 -4.21 6.72
N PHE A 61 3.52 -4.39 5.53
CA PHE A 61 2.36 -5.26 5.37
C PHE A 61 2.61 -6.27 4.26
N LEU A 62 2.11 -7.48 4.50
CA LEU A 62 2.08 -8.57 3.53
C LEU A 62 0.62 -8.78 3.15
N ALA A 63 0.28 -8.59 1.89
CA ALA A 63 -1.05 -8.81 1.36
C ALA A 63 -1.06 -9.98 0.37
N ARG A 64 -2.16 -10.73 0.38
CA ARG A 64 -2.49 -11.73 -0.63
C ARG A 64 -3.75 -11.29 -1.34
N TYR A 65 -3.63 -10.89 -2.60
CA TYR A 65 -4.75 -10.50 -3.44
C TYR A 65 -5.19 -11.68 -4.30
N HIS A 66 -6.48 -12.03 -4.21
CA HIS A 66 -7.13 -13.01 -5.08
C HIS A 66 -8.03 -12.36 -6.14
N ASP A 67 -8.19 -11.03 -6.08
CA ASP A 67 -8.91 -10.25 -7.08
C ASP A 67 -8.31 -8.85 -7.13
N SER A 68 -7.77 -8.44 -8.28
CA SER A 68 -7.23 -7.11 -8.51
C SER A 68 -7.13 -6.79 -10.01
N PRO A 69 -6.94 -5.51 -10.39
CA PRO A 69 -6.65 -5.15 -11.79
C PRO A 69 -5.36 -5.77 -12.33
N ALA A 70 -4.42 -6.16 -11.46
CA ALA A 70 -3.16 -6.80 -11.85
C ALA A 70 -3.24 -8.34 -11.84
N GLY A 71 -4.43 -8.92 -11.59
CA GLY A 71 -4.61 -10.34 -11.35
C GLY A 71 -4.33 -10.72 -9.89
N GLU A 72 -4.15 -12.01 -9.63
CA GLU A 72 -3.77 -12.51 -8.31
C GLU A 72 -2.28 -12.30 -8.04
N PHE A 73 -1.93 -11.79 -6.87
CA PHE A 73 -0.53 -11.64 -6.46
C PHE A 73 -0.38 -11.48 -4.95
N ASP A 74 0.81 -11.83 -4.45
CA ASP A 74 1.24 -11.51 -3.09
C ASP A 74 2.06 -10.20 -3.12
N GLU A 75 1.76 -9.25 -2.23
CA GLU A 75 2.42 -7.94 -2.12
C GLU A 75 3.13 -7.79 -0.77
N LEU A 76 4.40 -7.39 -0.79
CA LEU A 76 5.12 -6.94 0.41
C LEU A 76 5.43 -5.45 0.28
N VAL A 77 4.90 -4.66 1.21
CA VAL A 77 5.21 -3.23 1.29
C VAL A 77 5.97 -2.94 2.58
N VAL A 78 7.09 -2.23 2.45
CA VAL A 78 7.87 -1.72 3.58
C VAL A 78 7.63 -0.22 3.72
N ILE A 79 7.16 0.20 4.89
CA ILE A 79 6.81 1.57 5.21
C ILE A 79 7.92 2.17 6.07
N ALA A 80 8.65 3.15 5.53
CA ALA A 80 9.79 3.76 6.20
C ALA A 80 9.41 4.62 7.42
N GLY A 81 8.25 5.28 7.38
CA GLY A 81 7.78 6.16 8.46
C GLY A 81 6.51 6.92 8.10
N ILE A 82 5.89 7.58 9.08
CA ILE A 82 4.73 8.47 8.87
C ILE A 82 5.21 9.91 8.66
N VAL A 83 4.56 10.63 7.75
CA VAL A 83 4.81 12.05 7.47
C VAL A 83 3.60 12.91 7.80
N TRP A 84 3.84 14.18 8.14
CA TRP A 84 2.80 15.18 8.33
C TRP A 84 2.25 15.68 6.99
N ASN A 85 0.94 15.70 6.83
CA ASN A 85 0.23 16.31 5.71
C ASN A 85 -0.66 17.47 6.17
N PRO A 86 -0.11 18.68 6.40
CA PRO A 86 -0.92 19.84 6.76
C PRO A 86 -1.85 20.27 5.60
N PRO A 87 -3.09 20.71 5.87
CA PRO A 87 -3.73 20.87 7.18
C PRO A 87 -4.46 19.60 7.68
N THR A 88 -4.49 18.51 6.90
CA THR A 88 -5.28 17.30 7.22
C THR A 88 -4.76 16.48 8.39
N SER A 89 -3.47 16.56 8.68
CA SER A 89 -2.87 15.92 9.85
C SER A 89 -2.99 16.82 11.07
N CYS A 90 -3.70 16.36 12.10
CA CYS A 90 -3.72 17.01 13.41
C CYS A 90 -2.63 16.41 14.31
N ALA A 91 -1.88 17.26 15.00
CA ALA A 91 -0.98 16.91 16.09
C ALA A 91 -1.53 17.52 17.38
#